data_AF-A0A8T7M210-F1
#
_entry.id   AF-A0A8T7M210-F1
#
_cell.length_a   1.000
_cell.length_b   1.000
_cell.length_c   1.000
_cell.angle_alpha   90.00
_cell.angle_beta   90.00
_cell.angle_gamma   90.00
#
_symmetry.space_group_name_H-M   'P 1'
#
loop_
_entity.id
_entity.type
_entity.pdbx_description
1 polymer ?
#
loop_
_entity_poly.entity_id
_entity_poly.type
_entity_poly.pdbx_seq_one_letter_code
_entity_poly.pdbx_strand_id
1 'polypeptide(L)'
;MTVIWLVLVISLPLMVAGVLALALLFTLLPFFTPSYYRIDAAGITIQRGFKLFNRQYKWLDFGGCRETAGGFWLIPLESRAAVFRALYLPFPPDSALLEKLRNTLEEHFPII
;
A
#
# COMPACT_ATOMS: atom_id res chain seq x y z
N MET A 1 36.99 -2.76 -39.07
CA MET A 1 36.73 -3.14 -37.66
C MET A 1 36.29 -1.98 -36.75
N THR A 2 36.14 -0.75 -37.26
CA THR A 2 35.82 0.44 -36.46
C THR A 2 34.31 0.66 -36.24
N VAL A 3 33.48 0.31 -37.23
CA VAL A 3 32.01 0.50 -37.17
C VAL A 3 31.37 -0.39 -36.10
N ILE A 4 31.81 -1.64 -35.98
CA ILE A 4 31.28 -2.61 -35.00
C ILE A 4 31.58 -2.14 -33.56
N TRP A 5 32.78 -1.61 -33.32
CA TRP A 5 33.18 -1.04 -32.04
C TRP A 5 32.33 0.19 -31.67
N LEU A 6 32.05 1.05 -32.66
CA LEU A 6 31.26 2.26 -32.45
C LEU A 6 29.80 1.94 -32.13
N VAL A 7 29.22 0.92 -32.79
CA VAL A 7 27.88 0.41 -32.49
C VAL A 7 27.82 -0.21 -31.09
N LEU A 8 28.83 -0.97 -30.67
CA LEU A 8 28.91 -1.55 -29.32
C LEU A 8 29.02 -0.47 -28.23
N VAL A 9 29.84 0.54 -28.44
CA VAL A 9 30.04 1.64 -27.46
C VAL A 9 28.78 2.48 -27.25
N ILE A 10 27.92 2.60 -28.27
CA ILE A 10 26.67 3.37 -28.17
C ILE A 10 25.50 2.49 -27.68
N SER A 11 25.40 1.26 -28.16
CA SER A 11 24.27 0.37 -27.82
C SER A 11 24.33 -0.16 -26.39
N LEU A 12 25.52 -0.40 -25.84
CA LEU A 12 25.69 -0.89 -24.47
C LEU A 12 25.17 0.08 -23.40
N PRO A 13 25.55 1.38 -23.37
CA PRO A 13 24.99 2.33 -22.41
C PRO A 13 23.51 2.60 -22.65
N LEU A 14 23.03 2.52 -23.90
CA LEU A 14 21.60 2.65 -24.20
C LEU A 14 20.78 1.49 -23.62
N MET A 15 21.28 0.25 -23.75
CA MET A 15 20.67 -0.93 -23.12
C MET A 15 20.72 -0.84 -21.60
N VAL A 16 21.86 -0.45 -21.01
CA VAL A 16 22.00 -0.30 -19.56
C VAL A 16 21.05 0.78 -19.02
N ALA A 17 20.97 1.92 -19.70
CA ALA A 17 20.03 2.99 -19.34
C ALA A 17 18.57 2.53 -19.45
N GLY A 18 18.23 1.77 -20.51
CA GLY A 18 16.90 1.20 -20.68
C GLY A 18 16.54 0.20 -19.57
N VAL A 19 17.46 -0.68 -19.20
CA VAL A 19 17.26 -1.65 -18.10
C VAL A 19 17.13 -0.94 -16.76
N LEU A 20 17.96 0.07 -16.48
CA LEU A 20 17.87 0.86 -15.26
C LEU A 20 16.55 1.64 -15.18
N ALA A 21 16.13 2.27 -16.28
CA ALA A 21 14.85 2.98 -16.33
C ALA A 21 13.67 2.01 -16.10
N LEU A 22 13.72 0.82 -16.69
CA LEU A 22 12.69 -0.20 -16.49
C LEU A 22 12.68 -0.70 -15.03
N ALA A 23 13.86 -0.97 -14.44
CA ALA A 23 13.97 -1.37 -13.04
C ALA A 23 13.45 -0.28 -12.09
N LEU A 24 13.73 0.99 -12.38
CA LEU A 24 13.20 2.13 -11.63
C LEU A 24 11.67 2.19 -11.75
N LEU A 25 11.13 1.99 -12.94
CA LEU A 25 9.70 2.02 -13.17
C LEU A 25 8.98 0.88 -12.44
N PHE A 26 9.53 -0.33 -12.43
CA PHE A 26 8.98 -1.47 -11.66
C PHE A 26 9.10 -1.29 -10.14
N THR A 27 10.16 -0.66 -9.65
CA THR A 27 10.33 -0.38 -8.21
C THR A 27 9.43 0.75 -7.74
N LEU A 28 9.12 1.72 -8.59
CA LEU A 28 8.20 2.83 -8.30
C LEU A 28 6.74 2.50 -8.58
N LEU A 29 6.45 1.53 -9.45
CA LEU A 29 5.11 1.04 -9.76
C LEU A 29 4.20 0.85 -8.53
N PRO A 30 4.63 0.18 -7.43
CA PRO A 30 3.78 -0.01 -6.26
C PRO A 30 3.42 1.28 -5.51
N PHE A 31 4.13 2.39 -5.73
CA PHE A 31 3.77 3.70 -5.17
C PHE A 31 2.66 4.39 -5.93
N PHE A 32 2.52 4.13 -7.24
CA PHE A 32 1.48 4.71 -8.08
C PHE A 32 0.26 3.81 -8.26
N THR A 33 0.32 2.53 -7.86
CA THR A 33 -0.84 1.66 -7.91
C THR A 33 -1.87 2.02 -6.84
N PRO A 34 -3.15 2.22 -7.20
CA PRO A 34 -4.21 2.39 -6.23
C PRO A 34 -4.24 1.18 -5.29
N SER A 35 -4.26 1.47 -4.00
CA SER A 35 -4.41 0.47 -2.95
C SER A 35 -5.90 0.32 -2.67
N TYR A 36 -6.48 -0.82 -3.02
CA TYR A 36 -7.86 -1.14 -2.67
C TYR A 36 -7.86 -1.87 -1.34
N TYR A 37 -8.67 -1.40 -0.40
CA TYR A 37 -8.89 -2.11 0.85
C TYR A 37 -10.30 -2.72 0.83
N ARG A 38 -10.39 -3.93 1.35
CA ARG A 38 -11.65 -4.64 1.57
C ARG A 38 -11.74 -4.96 3.05
N ILE A 39 -12.91 -4.72 3.62
CA ILE A 39 -13.18 -4.93 5.04
C ILE A 39 -14.22 -6.03 5.13
N ASP A 40 -13.87 -7.09 5.84
CA ASP A 40 -14.73 -8.24 6.09
C ASP A 40 -14.82 -8.47 7.61
N ALA A 41 -15.75 -9.31 8.05
CA ALA A 41 -15.96 -9.61 9.48
C ALA A 41 -14.69 -10.16 10.19
N ALA A 42 -13.76 -10.75 9.43
CA ALA A 42 -12.52 -11.29 9.98
C ALA A 42 -11.37 -10.26 10.07
N GLY A 43 -11.46 -9.13 9.36
CA GLY A 43 -10.38 -8.14 9.31
C GLY A 43 -10.35 -7.30 8.03
N ILE A 44 -9.18 -6.75 7.74
CA ILE A 44 -8.93 -5.84 6.62
C ILE A 44 -7.95 -6.49 5.65
N THR A 45 -8.35 -6.53 4.39
CA THR A 45 -7.54 -7.04 3.30
C THR A 45 -7.12 -5.88 2.41
N ILE A 46 -5.81 -5.65 2.30
CA ILE A 46 -5.26 -4.64 1.39
C ILE A 46 -4.78 -5.33 0.14
N GLN A 47 -5.40 -4.97 -0.97
CA GLN A 47 -5.02 -5.37 -2.31
C GLN A 47 -4.31 -4.19 -2.98
N ARG A 48 -2.99 -4.29 -3.12
CA ARG A 48 -2.28 -3.42 -4.07
C ARG A 48 -2.53 -3.95 -5.48
N GLY A 49 -2.56 -3.06 -6.48
CA GLY A 49 -2.97 -3.35 -7.86
C GLY A 49 -2.29 -4.55 -8.55
N PHE A 50 -1.19 -5.08 -7.99
CA PHE A 50 -0.67 -6.39 -8.33
C PHE A 50 -1.05 -7.38 -7.23
N LYS A 51 -1.83 -8.42 -7.58
CA LYS A 51 -2.23 -9.55 -6.72
C LYS A 51 -1.10 -10.20 -5.90
N LEU A 52 0.16 -9.90 -6.23
CA LEU A 52 1.37 -10.27 -5.50
C LEU A 52 1.44 -9.71 -4.07
N PHE A 53 0.75 -8.61 -3.76
CA PHE A 53 0.75 -8.01 -2.43
C PHE A 53 -0.67 -7.95 -1.86
N ASN A 54 -1.24 -9.14 -1.63
CA ASN A 54 -2.46 -9.27 -0.84
C ASN A 54 -2.07 -9.47 0.62
N ARG A 55 -2.24 -8.43 1.45
CA ARG A 55 -1.94 -8.51 2.87
C ARG A 55 -3.25 -8.44 3.65
N GLN A 56 -3.54 -9.52 4.36
CA GLN A 56 -4.68 -9.60 5.25
C GLN A 56 -4.22 -9.32 6.68
N TYR A 57 -4.91 -8.40 7.33
CA TYR A 57 -4.75 -8.04 8.73
C TYR A 57 -6.01 -8.46 9.47
N LYS A 58 -5.88 -9.17 10.57
CA LYS A 58 -7.01 -9.56 11.41
C LYS A 58 -7.33 -8.45 12.40
N TRP A 59 -8.58 -8.35 12.85
CA TRP A 59 -8.95 -7.37 13.86
C TRP A 59 -8.14 -7.52 15.16
N LEU A 60 -7.81 -8.76 15.53
CA LEU A 60 -6.97 -9.10 16.68
C LEU A 60 -5.54 -8.53 16.59
N ASP A 61 -5.06 -8.18 15.39
CA ASP A 61 -3.72 -7.61 15.19
C ASP A 61 -3.65 -6.13 15.62
N PHE A 62 -4.81 -5.50 15.85
CA PHE A 62 -4.93 -4.09 16.18
C PHE A 62 -5.44 -3.91 17.62
N GLY A 63 -4.90 -2.90 18.31
CA GLY A 63 -5.31 -2.53 19.67
C GLY A 63 -6.19 -1.29 19.73
N GLY A 64 -6.36 -0.57 18.62
CA GLY A 64 -7.20 0.62 18.59
C GLY A 64 -7.28 1.29 17.22
N CYS A 65 -8.20 2.25 17.13
CA CYS A 65 -8.46 3.05 15.95
C CYS A 65 -8.43 4.54 16.33
N ARG A 66 -7.86 5.40 15.48
CA ARG A 66 -7.90 6.85 15.62
C ARG A 66 -8.39 7.48 14.31
N GLU A 67 -9.43 8.30 14.40
CA GLU A 67 -9.88 9.10 13.26
C GLU A 67 -8.98 10.31 13.02
N THR A 68 -8.75 10.65 11.75
CA THR A 68 -8.00 11.83 11.30
C THR A 68 -8.75 12.52 10.17
N ALA A 69 -8.33 13.74 9.80
CA ALA A 69 -9.03 14.59 8.83
C ALA A 69 -9.27 13.97 7.43
N GLY A 70 -8.62 12.86 7.09
CA GLY A 70 -8.81 12.18 5.80
C GLY A 70 -8.94 10.65 5.89
N GLY A 71 -9.00 10.07 7.08
CA GLY A 71 -9.00 8.61 7.23
C GLY A 71 -8.87 8.10 8.67
N PHE A 72 -8.88 6.78 8.82
CA PHE A 72 -8.69 6.09 10.09
C PHE A 72 -7.29 5.49 10.18
N TRP A 73 -6.64 5.66 11.32
CA TRP A 73 -5.38 5.00 11.65
C TRP A 73 -5.65 3.83 12.59
N LEU A 74 -5.26 2.64 12.17
CA LEU A 74 -5.31 1.43 12.99
C LEU A 74 -3.96 1.21 13.65
N ILE A 75 -3.99 1.14 14.97
CA ILE A 75 -2.81 1.01 15.82
C ILE A 75 -2.59 -0.50 16.08
N PRO A 76 -1.46 -1.08 15.64
CA PRO A 76 -1.18 -2.50 15.89
C PRO A 76 -0.95 -2.76 17.38
N LEU A 77 -1.36 -3.94 17.84
CA LEU A 77 -1.27 -4.35 19.25
C LEU A 77 0.19 -4.61 19.70
N GLU A 78 1.05 -5.08 18.79
CA GLU A 78 2.43 -5.46 19.12
C GLU A 78 3.45 -4.31 18.97
N SER A 79 3.97 -3.81 20.09
CA SER A 79 5.21 -3.01 20.27
C SER A 79 5.22 -1.55 19.78
N ARG A 80 5.85 -0.67 20.58
CA ARG A 80 6.11 0.76 20.29
C ARG A 80 6.87 1.01 18.97
N ALA A 81 7.57 0.02 18.43
CA ALA A 81 8.19 0.10 17.10
C ALA A 81 7.21 -0.11 15.94
N ALA A 82 6.03 -0.71 16.20
CA ALA A 82 4.98 -0.91 15.21
C ALA A 82 4.05 0.29 15.02
N VAL A 83 4.25 1.39 15.76
CA VAL A 83 3.60 2.68 15.43
C VAL A 83 3.91 3.09 13.98
N PHE A 84 5.11 2.75 13.47
CA PHE A 84 5.48 2.92 12.06
C PHE A 84 4.81 1.93 11.09
N ARG A 85 4.09 0.92 11.61
CA ARG A 85 3.27 -0.04 10.86
C ARG A 85 1.77 0.21 11.05
N ALA A 86 1.40 1.36 11.60
CA ALA A 86 0.00 1.74 11.69
C ALA A 86 -0.62 1.71 10.29
N LEU A 87 -1.78 1.09 10.18
CA LEU A 87 -2.47 0.96 8.90
C LEU A 87 -3.35 2.19 8.71
N TYR A 88 -3.08 2.96 7.67
CA TYR A 88 -3.93 4.07 7.27
C TYR A 88 -5.02 3.60 6.31
N LEU A 89 -6.26 3.88 6.67
CA LEU A 89 -7.45 3.68 5.85
C LEU A 89 -7.99 5.05 5.42
N PRO A 90 -7.76 5.49 4.17
CA PRO A 90 -8.29 6.75 3.69
C PRO A 90 -9.81 6.68 3.63
N PHE A 91 -10.48 7.81 3.86
CA PHE A 91 -11.93 7.89 3.72
C PHE A 91 -12.36 7.49 2.30
N PRO A 92 -13.33 6.57 2.18
CA PRO A 92 -13.89 6.29 0.88
C PRO A 92 -14.60 7.55 0.35
N PRO A 93 -14.56 7.79 -0.97
CA PRO A 93 -15.24 8.93 -1.58
C PRO A 93 -16.78 8.85 -1.48
N ASP A 94 -17.31 7.65 -1.20
CA ASP A 94 -18.74 7.40 -1.00
C ASP A 94 -19.09 7.52 0.49
N SER A 95 -20.02 8.42 0.81
CA SER A 95 -20.51 8.66 2.17
C SER A 95 -21.16 7.42 2.80
N ALA A 96 -21.84 6.58 2.02
CA ALA A 96 -22.46 5.37 2.55
C ALA A 96 -21.41 4.32 2.97
N LEU A 97 -20.32 4.21 2.20
CA LEU A 97 -19.18 3.36 2.55
C LEU A 97 -18.42 3.90 3.76
N LEU A 98 -18.36 5.22 3.92
CA LEU A 98 -17.75 5.86 5.10
C LEU A 98 -18.53 5.53 6.37
N GLU A 99 -19.86 5.63 6.35
CA GLU A 99 -20.67 5.29 7.52
C GLU A 99 -20.55 3.81 7.87
N LYS A 100 -20.57 2.93 6.86
CA LYS A 100 -20.36 1.50 7.07
C LYS A 100 -18.98 1.21 7.68
N LEU A 101 -17.94 1.88 7.18
CA LEU A 101 -16.58 1.79 7.72
C LEU A 101 -16.53 2.22 9.18
N ARG A 102 -17.11 3.38 9.50
CA ARG A 102 -17.18 3.91 10.87
C ARG A 102 -17.89 2.93 11.81
N ASN A 103 -19.08 2.45 11.45
CA ASN A 103 -19.82 1.50 12.26
C ASN A 103 -19.04 0.19 12.49
N THR A 104 -18.37 -0.32 11.45
CA THR A 104 -17.55 -1.54 11.56
C THR A 104 -16.36 -1.31 12.51
N LEU A 105 -15.74 -0.14 12.45
CA LEU A 105 -14.62 0.21 13.33
C LEU A 105 -15.07 0.41 14.77
N GLU A 106 -16.21 1.07 15.01
CA GLU A 106 -16.81 1.24 16.35
C GLU A 106 -17.18 -0.10 17.01
N GLU A 107 -17.64 -1.07 16.22
CA GLU A 107 -17.98 -2.41 16.72
C GLU A 107 -16.74 -3.18 17.22
N HIS A 108 -15.59 -2.99 16.56
CA HIS A 108 -14.36 -3.73 16.87
C HIS A 108 -13.43 -2.97 17.83
N PHE A 109 -13.47 -1.64 17.79
CA PHE A 109 -12.67 -0.77 18.65
C PHE A 109 -13.56 0.37 19.15
N PRO A 110 -13.74 0.53 20.47
CA PRO A 110 -14.34 1.76 20.96
C PRO A 110 -13.45 2.92 20.51
N ILE A 111 -14.01 3.86 19.73
CA ILE A 111 -13.30 5.07 19.31
C ILE A 111 -13.01 5.88 20.58
N ILE A 112 -11.73 6.14 20.86
CA ILE A 112 -11.25 6.91 22.02
C ILE A 112 -10.90 8.32 21.58
#